data_AF-A0A4Y2Q126-F1
#
_entry.id   AF-A0A4Y2Q126-F1
#
_cell.length_a   1.000
_cell.length_b   1.000
_cell.length_c   1.000
_cell.angle_alpha   90.00
_cell.angle_beta   90.00
_cell.angle_gamma   90.00
#
_symmetry.space_group_name_H-M   'P 1'
#
loop_
_entity.id
_entity.type
_entity.pdbx_description
1 polymer ?
#
loop_
_entity_poly.entity_id
_entity_poly.type
_entity_poly.pdbx_seq_one_letter_code
_entity_poly.pdbx_strand_id
1 'polypeptide(L)'
;MHNKNLGSTWKHFAYELRSFFNEWVNEVKADSFEKLSDLIITDHIKRKVSQETEDHFIDEWSKLNSPDDLIVKLDDYDTLRSKRPRKEWH
;
A
#
# COMPACT_ATOMS: atom_id res chain seq x y z
N MET A 1 7.53 -7.34 -2.82
CA MET A 1 8.36 -6.44 -3.65
C MET A 1 9.02 -7.24 -4.75
N HIS A 2 8.85 -6.85 -6.02
CA HIS A 2 9.58 -7.47 -7.14
C HIS A 2 11.07 -7.16 -7.01
N ASN A 3 11.86 -8.19 -6.70
CA ASN A 3 13.32 -8.09 -6.67
C ASN A 3 13.88 -8.41 -8.04
N LYS A 4 14.94 -7.70 -8.42
CA LYS A 4 15.69 -8.03 -9.63
C LYS A 4 16.28 -9.44 -9.48
N ASN A 5 15.89 -10.35 -10.37
CA ASN A 5 16.45 -11.69 -10.41
C ASN A 5 17.93 -11.63 -10.84
N LEU A 6 18.80 -12.44 -10.21
CA LEU A 6 20.25 -12.47 -10.46
C LEU A 6 20.63 -12.69 -11.94
N GLY A 7 19.75 -13.33 -12.72
CA GLY A 7 19.94 -13.55 -14.17
C GLY A 7 19.25 -12.53 -15.09
N SER A 8 18.55 -11.53 -14.56
CA SER A 8 17.79 -10.55 -15.35
C SER A 8 18.60 -9.28 -15.62
N THR A 9 18.47 -8.73 -16.83
CA THR A 9 19.08 -7.43 -17.15
C THR A 9 18.26 -6.28 -16.53
N TRP A 10 18.90 -5.13 -16.30
CA TRP A 10 18.18 -3.92 -15.85
C TRP A 10 17.08 -3.49 -16.84
N LYS A 11 17.27 -3.73 -18.13
CA LYS A 11 16.28 -3.47 -19.18
C LYS A 11 15.02 -4.33 -18.99
N HIS A 12 15.19 -5.61 -18.65
CA HIS A 12 14.08 -6.49 -18.39
C HIS A 12 13.32 -6.07 -17.13
N PHE A 13 14.04 -5.76 -16.05
CA PHE A 13 13.43 -5.28 -14.81
C PHE A 13 12.63 -3.98 -15.01
N ALA A 14 13.18 -3.01 -15.77
CA ALA A 14 12.46 -1.78 -16.10
C ALA A 14 11.19 -2.04 -16.93
N TYR A 15 11.22 -3.04 -17.82
CA TYR A 15 10.05 -3.46 -18.59
C TYR A 15 8.98 -4.09 -17.68
N GLU A 16 9.35 -5.02 -16.80
CA GLU A 16 8.42 -5.65 -15.85
C GLU A 16 7.77 -4.62 -14.93
N LEU A 17 8.57 -3.73 -14.33
CA LEU A 17 8.05 -2.65 -13.50
C LEU A 17 7.07 -1.76 -14.25
N ARG A 18 7.37 -1.45 -15.52
CA ARG A 18 6.49 -0.66 -16.38
C ARG A 18 5.18 -1.38 -16.69
N SER A 19 5.23 -2.69 -16.95
CA SER A 19 4.02 -3.50 -17.19
C SER A 19 3.12 -3.50 -15.95
N PHE A 20 3.69 -3.82 -14.79
CA PHE A 20 2.97 -3.82 -13.52
C PHE A 20 2.33 -2.47 -13.23
N PHE A 21 3.09 -1.38 -13.40
CA PHE A 21 2.58 -0.04 -13.16
C PHE A 21 1.44 0.33 -14.12
N ASN A 22 1.56 -0.02 -15.41
CA ASN A 22 0.50 0.23 -16.38
C ASN A 22 -0.77 -0.59 -16.09
N GLU A 23 -0.63 -1.85 -15.71
CA GLU A 23 -1.76 -2.70 -15.30
C GLU A 23 -2.48 -2.08 -14.11
N TRP A 24 -1.73 -1.66 -13.09
CA TRP A 24 -2.29 -1.03 -11.90
C TRP A 24 -3.02 0.29 -12.21
N VAL A 25 -2.38 1.19 -12.98
CA VAL A 25 -2.98 2.47 -13.42
C VAL A 25 -4.26 2.25 -14.23
N ASN A 26 -4.30 1.22 -15.08
CA ASN A 26 -5.48 0.87 -15.86
C ASN A 26 -6.60 0.30 -14.99
N GLU A 27 -6.28 -0.56 -14.02
CA GLU A 27 -7.25 -1.19 -13.12
C GLU A 27 -8.00 -0.13 -12.29
N VAL A 28 -7.27 0.81 -11.72
CA VAL A 28 -7.82 1.92 -10.91
C VAL A 28 -8.31 3.11 -11.75
N LYS A 29 -8.21 3.03 -13.08
CA LYS A 29 -8.62 4.07 -14.04
C LYS A 29 -8.06 5.47 -13.70
N ALA A 30 -6.76 5.52 -13.38
CA ALA A 30 -6.07 6.78 -13.13
C ALA A 30 -5.80 7.50 -14.46
N ASP A 31 -6.64 8.49 -14.75
CA ASP A 31 -6.65 9.31 -15.98
C ASP A 31 -6.05 10.72 -15.77
N SER A 32 -5.61 11.03 -14.55
CA SER A 32 -5.04 12.32 -14.17
C SER A 32 -3.79 12.16 -13.33
N PHE A 33 -2.94 13.20 -13.34
CA PHE A 33 -1.75 13.26 -12.49
C PHE A 33 -2.12 13.19 -10.99
N GLU A 34 -3.23 13.80 -10.60
CA GLU A 34 -3.73 13.78 -9.22
C GLU A 34 -4.02 12.35 -8.75
N LYS A 35 -4.84 11.60 -9.50
CA LYS A 35 -5.10 10.18 -9.20
C LYS A 35 -3.82 9.34 -9.20
N LEU A 36 -2.88 9.62 -10.10
CA LEU A 36 -1.59 8.92 -10.13
C LEU A 36 -0.75 9.22 -8.87
N SER A 37 -0.73 10.48 -8.45
CA SER A 37 -0.06 10.93 -7.23
C SER A 37 -0.66 10.27 -6.00
N ASP A 38 -2.00 10.22 -5.91
CA ASP A 38 -2.72 9.58 -4.80
C ASP A 38 -2.36 8.11 -4.67
N LEU A 39 -2.30 7.36 -5.77
CA LEU A 39 -1.86 5.96 -5.77
C LEU A 39 -0.42 5.81 -5.27
N ILE A 40 0.50 6.65 -5.75
CA ILE A 40 1.92 6.58 -5.35
C ILE A 40 2.07 6.90 -3.86
N ILE A 41 1.40 7.93 -3.37
CA ILE A 41 1.40 8.31 -1.95
C ILE A 41 0.81 7.16 -1.12
N THR A 42 -0.31 6.61 -1.56
CA THR A 42 -0.98 5.48 -0.91
C THR A 42 -0.08 4.26 -0.80
N ASP A 43 0.57 3.83 -1.89
CA ASP A 43 1.55 2.72 -1.87
C ASP A 43 2.71 3.01 -0.91
N HIS A 44 3.20 4.25 -0.90
CA HIS A 44 4.28 4.63 0.00
C HIS A 44 3.88 4.57 1.48
N ILE A 45 2.66 4.98 1.83
CA ILE A 45 2.10 4.86 3.18
C ILE A 45 1.94 3.39 3.54
N LYS A 46 1.33 2.57 2.69
CA LYS A 46 1.14 1.13 2.94
C LYS A 46 2.44 0.42 3.26
N ARG A 47 3.54 0.75 2.58
CA ARG A 47 4.89 0.20 2.87
C ARG A 47 5.45 0.59 4.24
N LYS A 48 4.94 1.62 4.88
CA LYS A 48 5.33 2.06 6.24
C LYS A 48 4.48 1.42 7.33
N VAL A 49 3.31 0.90 6.98
CA VAL A 49 2.40 0.25 7.91
C VAL A 49 2.94 -1.13 8.31
N SER A 50 2.73 -1.52 9.57
CA SER A 50 3.15 -2.83 10.07
C SER A 50 2.25 -3.94 9.52
N GLN A 51 2.81 -5.16 9.41
CA GLN A 51 2.05 -6.34 8.97
C GLN A 51 0.79 -6.58 9.82
N GLU A 52 0.86 -6.38 11.15
CA GLU A 52 -0.30 -6.51 12.06
C GLU A 52 -1.46 -5.59 11.65
N THR A 53 -1.15 -4.38 11.21
CA THR A 53 -2.16 -3.40 10.78
C THR A 53 -2.67 -3.73 9.37
N GLU A 54 -1.79 -4.14 8.47
CA GLU A 54 -2.19 -4.62 7.13
C GLU A 54 -3.11 -5.84 7.22
N ASP A 55 -2.79 -6.82 8.07
CA ASP A 55 -3.60 -8.02 8.29
C ASP A 55 -5.00 -7.68 8.83
N HIS A 56 -5.10 -6.63 9.65
CA HIS A 56 -6.40 -6.14 10.14
C HIS A 56 -7.31 -5.64 9.01
N PHE A 57 -6.72 -5.09 7.94
CA PHE A 57 -7.44 -4.50 6.83
C PHE A 57 -7.41 -5.36 5.55
N ILE A 58 -7.01 -6.62 5.61
CA ILE A 58 -6.68 -7.44 4.42
C ILE A 58 -7.76 -7.45 3.32
N ASP A 59 -9.04 -7.44 3.69
CA ASP A 59 -10.19 -7.46 2.75
C ASP A 59 -10.43 -6.11 2.05
N GLU A 60 -9.95 -5.03 2.66
CA GLU A 60 -10.11 -3.65 2.20
C GLU A 60 -8.79 -3.07 1.69
N TRP A 61 -7.65 -3.67 2.03
CA TRP A 61 -6.32 -3.14 1.80
C TRP A 61 -6.06 -2.85 0.32
N SER A 62 -6.48 -3.73 -0.58
CA SER A 62 -6.35 -3.55 -2.03
C SER A 62 -7.27 -2.46 -2.61
N LYS A 63 -8.32 -2.07 -1.88
CA LYS A 63 -9.31 -1.07 -2.32
C LYS A 63 -8.96 0.35 -1.86
N LEU A 64 -8.09 0.48 -0.86
CA LEU A 64 -7.61 1.77 -0.36
C LEU A 64 -6.63 2.36 -1.37
N ASN A 65 -7.13 3.16 -2.30
CA ASN A 65 -6.35 3.84 -3.35
C ASN A 65 -6.24 5.35 -3.13
N SER A 66 -6.96 5.88 -2.14
CA SER A 66 -6.91 7.27 -1.71
C SER A 66 -6.04 7.39 -0.46
N PRO A 67 -5.09 8.33 -0.42
CA PRO A 67 -4.25 8.55 0.75
C PRO A 67 -5.08 9.05 1.94
N ASP A 68 -6.07 9.90 1.69
CA ASP A 68 -6.94 10.45 2.73
C ASP A 68 -7.77 9.35 3.41
N ASP A 69 -8.38 8.46 2.61
CA ASP A 69 -9.17 7.34 3.14
C ASP A 69 -8.29 6.35 3.93
N LEU A 70 -7.06 6.11 3.47
CA LEU A 70 -6.10 5.25 4.16
C LEU A 70 -5.68 5.85 5.50
N ILE A 71 -5.34 7.14 5.55
CA ILE A 71 -4.89 7.82 6.77
C ILE A 71 -5.98 7.78 7.84
N VAL A 72 -7.22 8.11 7.48
CA VAL A 72 -8.35 8.09 8.43
C VAL A 72 -8.50 6.71 9.07
N LYS A 73 -8.44 5.63 8.28
CA LYS A 73 -8.53 4.26 8.80
C LYS A 73 -7.36 3.88 9.71
N LEU A 74 -6.15 4.31 9.37
CA LEU A 74 -4.97 4.04 10.19
C LEU A 74 -5.06 4.79 11.54
N ASP A 75 -5.44 6.07 11.52
CA ASP A 75 -5.60 6.89 12.72
C ASP A 75 -6.72 6.35 13.64
N ASP A 76 -7.84 5.92 13.06
CA ASP A 76 -8.93 5.27 13.78
C ASP A 76 -8.45 3.97 14.46
N TYR A 77 -7.71 3.14 13.73
CA TYR A 77 -7.15 1.90 14.27
C TYR A 77 -6.17 2.15 15.41
N ASP A 78 -5.25 3.09 15.24
CA ASP A 78 -4.28 3.46 16.29
C ASP A 78 -4.97 4.05 17.53
N THR A 79 -6.05 4.81 17.33
CA THR A 79 -6.91 5.32 18.42
C THR A 79 -7.61 4.17 19.16
N LEU A 80 -8.12 3.17 18.45
CA LEU A 80 -8.74 2.00 19.06
C LEU A 80 -7.71 1.13 19.79
N ARG A 81 -6.52 0.96 19.20
CA ARG A 81 -5.44 0.14 19.74
C ARG A 81 -4.84 0.75 21.01
N SER A 82 -4.65 2.07 21.04
CA SER A 82 -4.15 2.78 22.22
C SER A 82 -5.10 2.69 23.43
N LYS A 83 -6.40 2.53 23.18
CA LYS A 83 -7.42 2.32 24.22
C LYS A 83 -7.52 0.87 24.71
N ARG A 84 -6.88 -0.11 24.06
CA ARG A 84 -6.89 -1.49 24.54
C ARG A 84 -5.94 -1.59 25.75
N PRO A 85 -6.40 -2.10 26.91
CA PRO A 85 -5.49 -2.34 28.03
C PRO A 85 -4.41 -3.32 27.57
N ARG A 86 -3.14 -2.94 27.72
CA ARG A 86 -2.03 -3.88 27.52
C ARG A 86 -2.27 -5.03 28.48
N LYS A 87 -2.50 -6.23 27.96
CA LYS A 87 -2.47 -7.45 28.77
C LYS A 87 -1.02 -7.64 29.21
N GLU A 88 -0.69 -7.14 30.38
CA GLU A 88 0.48 -7.53 31.13
C GLU A 88 0.24 -8.98 31.55
N TRP A 89 0.77 -9.92 30.77
CA TRP A 89 0.92 -11.29 31.24
C TRP A 89 2.12 -11.28 32.20
N HIS A 90 1.83 -11.29 33.49
CA HIS A 90 2.81 -11.57 34.55
C HIS A 90 3.10 -13.07 34.62
#